data_AF-A0A524JV82-F1
#
_entry.id   AF-A0A524JV82-F1
#
_cell.length_a   1.000
_cell.length_b   1.000
_cell.length_c   1.000
_cell.angle_alpha   90.00
_cell.angle_beta   90.00
_cell.angle_gamma   90.00
#
_symmetry.space_group_name_H-M   'P 1'
#
loop_
_entity.id
_entity.type
_entity.pdbx_description
1 polymer ?
#
loop_
_entity_poly.entity_id
_entity_poly.type
_entity_poly.pdbx_seq_one_letter_code
_entity_poly.pdbx_strand_id
1 'polypeptide(L)'
;MRIFNLISSFLLTVLVFQLNSFAQTDDIQIVRGQLVCVQLDEAGKANVSKDFTECNGLLYIIGIDGNLYSLHGSEEEIEKIKQSSKTRMGYRLPLRLKGRTVGHQRAWQLYTPSLDLEDGSIKTTVTGYILCVFPDYDEGNVNPVIAEGACNEYEPHAHFIQTDNGEIYALHGSPEKINALEKKTEKKNVTLDGTLKANQSGWILYVE
;
A
#
# COMPACT_ATOMS: atom_id res chain seq x y z
N MET A 1 37.05 33.80 -6.41
CA MET A 1 36.42 32.81 -7.33
C MET A 1 36.14 31.48 -6.61
N ARG A 2 35.45 31.50 -5.45
CA ARG A 2 35.15 30.28 -4.65
C ARG A 2 33.72 30.21 -4.08
N ILE A 3 32.90 31.24 -4.28
CA ILE A 3 31.53 31.31 -3.75
C ILE A 3 30.50 30.77 -4.77
N PHE A 4 30.81 30.77 -6.07
CA PHE A 4 29.91 30.27 -7.11
C PHE A 4 29.82 28.74 -7.24
N ASN A 5 30.74 27.97 -6.66
CA ASN A 5 30.73 26.50 -6.75
C ASN A 5 29.87 25.81 -5.68
N LEU A 6 29.61 26.45 -4.53
CA LEU A 6 28.78 25.86 -3.47
C LEU A 6 27.28 25.94 -3.76
N ILE A 7 26.83 27.00 -4.44
CA ILE A 7 25.41 27.18 -4.78
C ILE A 7 24.99 26.20 -5.89
N SER A 8 25.90 25.88 -6.82
CA SER A 8 25.69 24.90 -7.89
C SER A 8 25.48 23.47 -7.37
N SER A 9 26.28 23.03 -6.39
CA SER A 9 26.10 21.70 -5.80
C SER A 9 24.80 21.57 -5.00
N PHE A 10 24.37 22.63 -4.31
CA PHE A 10 23.15 22.58 -3.51
C PHE A 10 21.88 22.51 -4.38
N LEU A 11 21.86 23.26 -5.49
CA LEU A 11 20.76 23.21 -6.48
C LEU A 11 20.68 21.85 -7.18
N LEU A 12 21.82 21.21 -7.47
CA LEU A 12 21.83 19.90 -8.11
C LEU A 12 21.30 18.80 -7.18
N THR A 13 21.61 18.84 -5.87
CA THR A 13 21.03 17.90 -4.90
C THR A 13 19.52 18.07 -4.75
N VAL A 14 19.01 19.31 -4.74
CA VAL A 14 17.55 19.55 -4.66
C VAL A 14 16.84 19.06 -5.92
N LEU A 15 17.48 19.15 -7.10
CA LEU A 15 16.90 18.65 -8.35
C LEU A 15 16.82 17.11 -8.40
N VAL A 16 17.79 16.39 -7.83
CA VAL A 16 17.76 14.91 -7.82
C VAL A 16 16.79 14.35 -6.77
N PHE A 17 16.56 15.05 -5.66
CA PHE A 17 15.61 14.61 -4.63
C PHE A 17 14.13 14.76 -5.05
N GLN A 18 13.81 15.62 -6.00
CA GLN A 18 12.44 15.85 -6.47
C GLN A 18 11.98 14.83 -7.55
N LEU A 19 12.89 14.04 -8.13
CA LEU A 19 12.58 13.16 -9.27
C LEU A 19 12.17 11.73 -8.87
N ASN A 20 12.21 11.37 -7.59
CA ASN A 20 11.83 10.02 -7.13
C ASN A 20 10.44 9.94 -6.47
N SER A 21 9.67 11.02 -6.49
CA SER A 21 8.37 11.07 -5.81
C SER A 21 7.26 10.33 -6.55
N PHE A 22 7.51 9.81 -7.75
CA PHE A 22 6.57 8.99 -8.51
C PHE A 22 7.37 8.01 -9.36
N ALA A 23 7.17 6.70 -9.16
CA ALA A 23 7.71 5.70 -10.07
C ALA A 23 6.55 4.90 -10.65
N GLN A 24 6.36 5.04 -11.95
CA GLN A 24 5.63 4.06 -12.74
C GLN A 24 6.68 3.39 -13.60
N THR A 25 7.00 2.14 -13.31
CA THR A 25 7.86 1.38 -14.23
C THR A 25 6.99 0.64 -15.21
N ASP A 26 7.24 0.84 -16.50
CA ASP A 26 6.62 0.01 -17.54
C ASP A 26 7.16 -1.42 -17.51
N ASP A 27 8.30 -1.64 -16.85
CA ASP A 27 8.92 -2.95 -16.68
C ASP A 27 8.37 -3.73 -15.50
N ILE A 28 8.23 -5.04 -15.70
CA ILE A 28 7.88 -5.98 -14.64
C ILE A 28 9.06 -6.12 -13.68
N GLN A 29 8.83 -5.85 -12.40
CA GLN A 29 9.80 -5.96 -11.32
C GLN A 29 9.61 -7.23 -10.48
N ILE A 30 10.61 -7.53 -9.64
CA ILE A 30 10.50 -8.55 -8.59
C ILE A 30 10.51 -7.84 -7.24
N VAL A 31 9.36 -7.80 -6.57
CA VAL A 31 9.24 -7.34 -5.18
C VAL A 31 9.51 -8.51 -4.25
N ARG A 32 10.34 -8.27 -3.23
CA ARG A 32 10.67 -9.25 -2.20
C ARG A 32 10.17 -8.77 -0.86
N GLY A 33 9.46 -9.61 -0.12
CA GLY A 33 8.91 -9.16 1.16
C GLY A 33 8.09 -10.21 1.89
N GLN A 34 7.40 -9.75 2.92
CA GLN A 34 6.46 -10.52 3.71
C GLN A 34 5.04 -10.16 3.31
N LEU A 35 4.22 -11.18 3.04
CA LEU A 35 2.80 -11.01 2.75
C LEU A 35 2.03 -10.82 4.05
N VAL A 36 1.11 -9.87 4.04
CA VAL A 36 0.28 -9.50 5.19
C VAL A 36 -1.15 -9.26 4.72
N CYS A 37 -2.11 -9.58 5.57
CA CYS A 37 -3.53 -9.35 5.37
C CYS A 37 -4.01 -8.16 6.19
N VAL A 38 -4.88 -7.33 5.61
CA VAL A 38 -5.77 -6.43 6.34
C VAL A 38 -7.20 -6.87 6.10
N GLN A 39 -7.96 -7.14 7.16
CA GLN A 39 -9.34 -7.63 7.08
C GLN A 39 -10.15 -7.20 8.29
N LEU A 40 -11.48 -7.38 8.22
CA LEU A 40 -12.36 -7.18 9.36
C LEU A 40 -12.46 -8.46 10.18
N ASP A 41 -12.47 -8.33 11.50
CA ASP A 41 -12.85 -9.41 12.41
C ASP A 41 -14.37 -9.61 12.45
N GLU A 42 -14.84 -10.61 13.22
CA GLU A 42 -16.28 -10.90 13.37
C GLU A 42 -17.09 -9.74 13.97
N ALA A 43 -16.44 -8.82 14.67
CA ALA A 43 -17.06 -7.62 15.24
C ALA A 43 -17.03 -6.43 14.26
N GLY A 44 -16.50 -6.62 13.04
CA GLY A 44 -16.36 -5.56 12.04
C GLY A 44 -15.20 -4.61 12.33
N LYS A 45 -14.24 -4.96 13.18
CA LYS A 45 -13.05 -4.15 13.44
C LYS A 45 -11.90 -4.59 12.53
N ALA A 46 -11.22 -3.63 11.91
CA ALA A 46 -10.03 -3.93 11.13
C ALA A 46 -8.89 -4.52 11.96
N ASN A 47 -8.26 -5.55 11.40
CA ASN A 47 -7.10 -6.27 11.92
C ASN A 47 -6.06 -6.41 10.80
N VAL A 48 -4.78 -6.37 11.17
CA VAL A 48 -3.65 -6.69 10.29
C VAL A 48 -2.89 -7.91 10.81
N SER A 49 -2.66 -8.90 9.95
CA SER A 49 -2.05 -10.16 10.37
C SER A 49 -1.13 -10.76 9.32
N LYS A 50 -0.06 -11.39 9.80
CA LYS A 50 0.85 -12.24 9.01
C LYS A 50 0.20 -13.59 8.64
N ASP A 51 -0.93 -13.94 9.24
CA ASP A 51 -1.73 -15.10 8.89
C ASP A 51 -2.66 -14.77 7.71
N PHE A 52 -2.09 -14.76 6.51
CA PHE A 52 -2.79 -14.33 5.29
C PHE A 52 -3.55 -15.45 4.57
N THR A 53 -3.48 -16.70 5.02
CA THR A 53 -4.01 -17.84 4.24
C THR A 53 -5.54 -17.83 4.16
N GLU A 54 -6.21 -17.31 5.18
CA GLU A 54 -7.66 -17.17 5.25
C GLU A 54 -8.07 -15.69 5.07
N CYS A 55 -7.19 -14.88 4.48
CA CYS A 55 -7.47 -13.48 4.26
C CYS A 55 -8.68 -13.30 3.35
N ASN A 56 -9.72 -12.66 3.89
CA ASN A 56 -10.93 -12.26 3.15
C ASN A 56 -10.97 -10.75 2.87
N GLY A 57 -9.95 -10.01 3.30
CA GLY A 57 -9.77 -8.59 3.00
C GLY A 57 -8.71 -8.37 1.93
N LEU A 58 -7.85 -7.37 2.12
CA LEU A 58 -6.80 -7.01 1.18
C LEU A 58 -5.44 -7.55 1.61
N LEU A 59 -4.63 -7.92 0.63
CA LEU A 59 -3.24 -8.29 0.84
C LEU A 59 -2.32 -7.10 0.55
N TYR A 60 -1.24 -7.03 1.31
CA TYR A 60 -0.13 -6.13 1.02
C TYR A 60 1.21 -6.78 1.38
N ILE A 61 2.29 -6.20 0.88
CA ILE A 61 3.64 -6.70 1.07
C ILE A 61 4.44 -5.68 1.86
N ILE A 62 5.04 -6.12 2.95
CA ILE A 62 6.13 -5.40 3.61
C ILE A 62 7.41 -5.79 2.88
N GLY A 63 7.90 -4.89 2.03
CA GLY A 63 9.07 -5.10 1.20
C GLY A 63 10.36 -5.03 2.00
N ILE A 64 11.34 -5.86 1.62
CA ILE A 64 12.70 -5.80 2.21
C ILE A 64 13.45 -4.53 1.81
N ASP A 65 12.94 -3.82 0.80
CA ASP A 65 13.40 -2.52 0.34
C ASP A 65 12.88 -1.37 1.22
N GLY A 66 12.08 -1.67 2.24
CA GLY A 66 11.50 -0.69 3.15
C GLY A 66 10.27 0.01 2.57
N ASN A 67 9.60 -0.54 1.56
CA ASN A 67 8.34 -0.03 1.03
C ASN A 67 7.17 -0.97 1.38
N LEU A 68 5.95 -0.43 1.48
CA LEU A 68 4.72 -1.23 1.63
C LEU A 68 3.90 -1.18 0.34
N TYR A 69 3.60 -2.34 -0.22
CA TYR A 69 2.89 -2.46 -1.50
C TYR A 69 1.52 -3.09 -1.31
N SER A 70 0.44 -2.37 -1.57
CA SER A 70 -0.89 -3.01 -1.71
C SER A 70 -0.87 -3.94 -2.92
N LEU A 71 -1.28 -5.20 -2.72
CA LEU A 71 -1.17 -6.25 -3.73
C LEU A 71 -2.49 -6.40 -4.49
N HIS A 72 -2.42 -6.34 -5.81
CA HIS A 72 -3.59 -6.44 -6.68
C HIS A 72 -3.30 -7.43 -7.82
N GLY A 73 -4.11 -8.48 -7.94
CA GLY A 73 -4.07 -9.45 -9.03
C GLY A 73 -5.43 -10.11 -9.28
N SER A 74 -5.63 -10.92 -10.30
CA SER A 74 -6.86 -11.73 -10.39
C SER A 74 -7.07 -12.60 -9.13
N GLU A 75 -8.31 -12.94 -8.80
CA GLU A 75 -8.63 -13.80 -7.65
C GLU A 75 -7.83 -15.12 -7.67
N GLU A 76 -7.74 -15.74 -8.85
CA GLU A 76 -6.95 -16.96 -9.07
C GLU A 76 -5.45 -16.74 -8.79
N GLU A 77 -4.87 -15.61 -9.22
CA GLU A 77 -3.45 -15.33 -8.95
C GLU A 77 -3.20 -15.03 -7.47
N ILE A 78 -4.11 -14.29 -6.82
CA ILE A 78 -4.02 -14.02 -5.38
C ILE A 78 -4.09 -15.31 -4.57
N GLU A 79 -5.00 -16.23 -4.90
CA GLU A 79 -5.10 -17.50 -4.20
C GLU A 79 -3.86 -18.38 -4.42
N LYS A 80 -3.31 -18.41 -5.65
CA LYS A 80 -2.00 -19.07 -5.91
C LYS A 80 -0.87 -18.45 -5.09
N ILE A 81 -0.84 -17.14 -4.92
CA ILE A 81 0.13 -16.44 -4.09
C ILE A 81 -0.02 -16.87 -2.62
N LYS A 82 -1.23 -16.89 -2.06
CA LYS A 82 -1.49 -17.33 -0.68
C LYS A 82 -1.01 -18.77 -0.47
N GLN A 83 -1.39 -19.69 -1.36
CA GLN A 83 -1.02 -21.11 -1.25
C GLN A 83 0.49 -21.35 -1.38
N SER A 84 1.14 -20.74 -2.38
CA SER A 84 2.58 -20.90 -2.59
C SER A 84 3.41 -20.25 -1.48
N SER A 85 2.93 -19.16 -0.89
CA SER A 85 3.56 -18.47 0.24
C SER A 85 3.49 -19.31 1.51
N LYS A 86 2.35 -19.94 1.81
CA LYS A 86 2.19 -20.88 2.94
C LYS A 86 3.23 -22.00 2.91
N THR A 87 3.43 -22.61 1.74
CA THR A 87 4.43 -23.68 1.56
C THR A 87 5.86 -23.18 1.76
N ARG A 88 6.16 -21.93 1.39
CA ARG A 88 7.49 -21.32 1.55
C ARG A 88 7.76 -20.80 2.95
N MET A 89 6.75 -20.49 3.76
CA MET A 89 6.93 -20.07 5.14
C MET A 89 7.58 -21.15 6.02
N GLY A 90 7.43 -22.43 5.66
CA GLY A 90 8.23 -23.52 6.24
C GLY A 90 9.75 -23.35 6.06
N TYR A 91 10.18 -22.51 5.11
CA TYR A 91 11.58 -22.23 4.76
C TYR A 91 12.06 -20.82 5.15
N ARG A 92 11.24 -19.99 5.82
CA ARG A 92 11.59 -18.61 6.28
C ARG A 92 12.18 -17.68 5.20
N LEU A 93 11.91 -17.91 3.92
CA LEU A 93 12.42 -17.06 2.83
C LEU A 93 11.41 -15.97 2.47
N PRO A 94 11.87 -14.73 2.19
CA PRO A 94 10.97 -13.68 1.72
C PRO A 94 10.33 -14.10 0.39
N LEU A 95 9.03 -13.82 0.28
CA LEU A 95 8.27 -14.05 -0.93
C LEU A 95 8.91 -13.26 -2.08
N ARG A 96 8.84 -13.80 -3.30
CA ARG A 96 9.31 -13.13 -4.51
C ARG A 96 8.11 -13.03 -5.44
N LEU A 97 7.53 -11.85 -5.56
CA LEU A 97 6.42 -11.60 -6.47
C LEU A 97 6.89 -10.81 -7.66
N LYS A 98 6.53 -11.30 -8.83
CA LYS A 98 6.74 -10.62 -10.10
C LYS A 98 5.52 -9.73 -10.34
N GLY A 99 5.72 -8.49 -10.74
CA GLY A 99 4.61 -7.57 -11.02
C GLY A 99 5.06 -6.16 -11.39
N ARG A 100 4.11 -5.32 -11.79
CA ARG A 100 4.34 -3.91 -12.07
C ARG A 100 4.12 -3.11 -10.79
N THR A 101 5.10 -2.32 -10.38
CA THR A 101 4.96 -1.39 -9.25
C THR A 101 4.53 -0.02 -9.75
N VAL A 102 3.55 0.59 -9.08
CA VAL A 102 3.07 1.94 -9.40
C VAL A 102 2.81 2.73 -8.12
N GLY A 103 2.84 4.05 -8.24
CA GLY A 103 2.53 4.98 -7.16
C GLY A 103 3.74 5.74 -6.67
N HIS A 104 3.82 5.93 -5.36
CA HIS A 104 4.85 6.72 -4.70
C HIS A 104 5.12 6.22 -3.28
N GLN A 105 6.14 6.78 -2.62
CA GLN A 105 6.63 6.38 -1.28
C GLN A 105 5.57 6.27 -0.16
N ARG A 106 4.38 6.85 -0.36
CA ARG A 106 3.27 6.85 0.63
C ARG A 106 2.05 6.00 0.20
N ALA A 107 2.07 5.43 -1.00
CA ALA A 107 0.95 4.67 -1.56
C ALA A 107 1.41 3.73 -2.69
N TRP A 108 2.41 2.88 -2.44
CA TRP A 108 2.85 1.93 -3.45
C TRP A 108 1.83 0.82 -3.68
N GLN A 109 1.72 0.41 -4.94
CA GLN A 109 0.92 -0.73 -5.36
C GLN A 109 1.78 -1.70 -6.16
N LEU A 110 1.50 -2.99 -6.00
CA LEU A 110 2.05 -4.06 -6.82
C LEU A 110 0.92 -4.73 -7.57
N TYR A 111 0.96 -4.60 -8.89
CA TYR A 111 0.06 -5.28 -9.80
C TYR A 111 0.69 -6.56 -10.30
N THR A 112 0.03 -7.68 -10.05
CA THR A 112 0.48 -8.97 -10.60
C THR A 112 0.27 -9.00 -12.12
N PRO A 113 0.99 -9.86 -12.86
CA PRO A 113 0.85 -9.93 -14.32
C PRO A 113 -0.55 -10.32 -14.80
N SER A 114 -1.37 -10.98 -13.98
CA SER A 114 -2.77 -11.28 -14.33
C SER A 114 -3.71 -10.08 -14.17
N LEU A 115 -3.27 -8.98 -13.56
CA LEU A 115 -4.13 -7.83 -13.39
C LEU A 115 -4.28 -7.10 -14.73
N ASP A 116 -5.44 -7.31 -15.35
CA ASP A 116 -5.94 -6.40 -16.35
C ASP A 116 -6.79 -5.34 -15.64
N LEU A 117 -6.30 -4.11 -15.60
CA LEU A 117 -7.11 -3.00 -15.10
C LEU A 117 -8.13 -2.69 -16.20
N GLU A 118 -9.29 -3.35 -16.14
CA GLU A 118 -10.40 -2.99 -17.01
C GLU A 118 -10.71 -1.49 -16.86
N ASP A 119 -11.10 -0.84 -17.96
CA ASP A 119 -11.47 0.59 -18.01
C ASP A 119 -12.80 0.89 -17.28
N GLY A 120 -13.24 0.01 -16.38
CA GLY A 120 -14.45 0.08 -15.55
C GLY A 120 -14.29 1.00 -14.34
N SER A 121 -13.62 2.13 -14.51
CA SER A 121 -13.43 3.11 -13.44
C SER A 121 -14.76 3.79 -13.08
N ILE A 122 -15.10 3.81 -11.78
CA ILE A 122 -16.35 4.37 -11.29
C ILE A 122 -16.03 5.55 -10.39
N LYS A 123 -16.46 6.76 -10.79
CA LYS A 123 -16.45 7.90 -9.89
C LYS A 123 -17.43 7.67 -8.75
N THR A 124 -16.97 7.85 -7.52
CA THR A 124 -17.76 7.58 -6.32
C THR A 124 -17.34 8.46 -5.16
N THR A 125 -18.16 8.44 -4.13
CA THR A 125 -17.87 9.01 -2.82
C THR A 125 -17.93 7.87 -1.80
N VAL A 126 -16.83 7.65 -1.09
CA VAL A 126 -16.72 6.61 -0.07
C VAL A 126 -16.65 7.27 1.30
N THR A 127 -17.47 6.83 2.25
CA THR A 127 -17.38 7.24 3.66
C THR A 127 -16.96 6.07 4.52
N GLY A 128 -16.05 6.30 5.46
CA GLY A 128 -15.58 5.24 6.32
C GLY A 128 -14.49 5.64 7.31
N TYR A 129 -13.79 4.63 7.81
CA TYR A 129 -12.67 4.74 8.71
C TYR A 129 -11.35 4.56 7.96
N ILE A 130 -10.45 5.53 8.05
CA ILE A 130 -9.11 5.44 7.44
C ILE A 130 -8.21 4.58 8.33
N LEU A 131 -7.60 3.59 7.71
CA LEU A 131 -6.59 2.71 8.30
C LEU A 131 -5.22 3.09 7.73
N CYS A 132 -4.29 3.52 8.59
CA CYS A 132 -2.87 3.57 8.22
C CYS A 132 -2.17 2.35 8.80
N VAL A 133 -1.52 1.57 7.95
CA VAL A 133 -0.86 0.33 8.33
C VAL A 133 0.63 0.46 8.11
N PHE A 134 1.44 0.16 9.12
CA PHE A 134 2.89 0.29 9.05
C PHE A 134 3.59 -0.91 9.68
N PRO A 135 4.86 -1.17 9.32
CA PRO A 135 5.67 -2.19 9.97
C PRO A 135 6.25 -1.64 11.29
N ASP A 136 5.99 -2.34 12.39
CA ASP A 136 6.69 -2.19 13.66
C ASP A 136 7.85 -3.18 13.71
N TYR A 137 9.06 -2.67 13.96
CA TYR A 137 10.29 -3.44 13.97
C TYR A 137 10.74 -3.68 15.41
N ASP A 138 10.55 -4.90 15.90
CA ASP A 138 10.94 -5.27 17.26
C ASP A 138 11.83 -6.52 17.25
N GLU A 139 13.01 -6.42 17.86
CA GLU A 139 13.99 -7.51 18.01
C GLU A 139 14.24 -8.38 16.76
N GLY A 140 14.23 -7.78 15.57
CA GLY A 140 14.45 -8.48 14.30
C GLY A 140 13.21 -9.20 13.73
N ASN A 141 12.05 -8.98 14.33
CA ASN A 141 10.73 -9.33 13.83
C ASN A 141 10.05 -8.09 13.24
N VAL A 142 9.20 -8.31 12.23
CA VAL A 142 8.42 -7.24 11.61
C VAL A 142 6.95 -7.54 11.86
N ASN A 143 6.27 -6.69 12.63
CA ASN A 143 4.86 -6.84 12.96
C ASN A 143 4.05 -5.76 12.25
N PRO A 144 2.99 -6.11 11.51
CA PRO A 144 2.09 -5.10 10.98
C PRO A 144 1.26 -4.49 12.10
N VAL A 145 1.07 -3.17 12.08
CA VAL A 145 0.27 -2.44 13.07
C VAL A 145 -0.60 -1.38 12.39
N ILE A 146 -1.73 -1.05 13.02
CA ILE A 146 -2.64 0.02 12.58
C ILE A 146 -2.39 1.25 13.46
N ALA A 147 -2.17 2.41 12.87
CA ALA A 147 -2.04 3.67 13.61
C ALA A 147 -3.39 4.08 14.22
N GLU A 148 -3.38 4.49 15.49
CA GLU A 148 -4.59 4.98 16.19
C GLU A 148 -4.90 6.46 15.90
N GLY A 149 -3.98 7.19 15.26
CA GLY A 149 -4.11 8.62 14.99
C GLY A 149 -3.41 9.05 13.69
N ALA A 150 -2.84 10.26 13.69
CA ALA A 150 -2.05 10.73 12.57
C ALA A 150 -0.87 9.77 12.29
N CYS A 151 -0.59 9.52 11.02
CA CYS A 151 0.35 8.48 10.61
C CYS A 151 1.50 9.00 9.74
N ASN A 152 1.60 10.32 9.55
CA ASN A 152 2.62 10.97 8.73
C ASN A 152 4.05 10.81 9.28
N GLU A 153 4.21 10.39 10.54
CA GLU A 153 5.51 10.16 11.17
C GLU A 153 5.99 8.70 11.02
N TYR A 154 5.11 7.78 10.62
CA TYR A 154 5.39 6.34 10.56
C TYR A 154 5.68 5.87 9.14
N GLU A 155 6.80 6.26 8.53
CA GLU A 155 7.18 5.80 7.19
C GLU A 155 8.02 4.51 7.24
N PRO A 156 7.78 3.52 6.36
CA PRO A 156 6.75 3.42 5.32
C PRO A 156 5.37 2.98 5.85
N HIS A 157 4.29 3.36 5.16
CA HIS A 157 2.95 2.86 5.50
C HIS A 157 2.05 2.69 4.28
N ALA A 158 1.06 1.80 4.40
CA ALA A 158 -0.01 1.60 3.44
C ALA A 158 -1.33 2.17 3.99
N HIS A 159 -2.22 2.55 3.09
CA HIS A 159 -3.46 3.23 3.43
C HIS A 159 -4.67 2.44 2.93
N PHE A 160 -5.68 2.33 3.79
CA PHE A 160 -6.94 1.71 3.45
C PHE A 160 -8.10 2.54 3.99
N ILE A 161 -9.28 2.35 3.43
CA ILE A 161 -10.53 2.83 4.02
C ILE A 161 -11.44 1.63 4.25
N GLN A 162 -11.91 1.49 5.49
CA GLN A 162 -12.96 0.57 5.87
C GLN A 162 -14.29 1.32 5.81
N THR A 163 -15.26 0.80 5.06
CA THR A 163 -16.60 1.37 4.96
C THR A 163 -17.56 0.76 5.99
N ASP A 164 -18.69 1.43 6.21
CA ASP A 164 -19.71 0.96 7.16
C ASP A 164 -20.42 -0.33 6.71
N ASN A 165 -20.43 -0.62 5.41
CA ASN A 165 -20.93 -1.89 4.85
C ASN A 165 -19.90 -3.03 4.92
N GLY A 166 -18.74 -2.83 5.58
CA GLY A 166 -17.76 -3.86 5.83
C GLY A 166 -16.81 -4.14 4.67
N GLU A 167 -16.68 -3.21 3.72
CA GLU A 167 -15.72 -3.31 2.62
C GLU A 167 -14.41 -2.60 3.01
N ILE A 168 -13.30 -3.07 2.46
CA ILE A 168 -11.99 -2.42 2.60
C ILE A 168 -11.45 -2.11 1.21
N TYR A 169 -11.06 -0.85 1.01
CA TYR A 169 -10.41 -0.41 -0.23
C TYR A 169 -8.99 0.06 0.05
N ALA A 170 -8.05 -0.27 -0.83
CA ALA A 170 -6.73 0.35 -0.81
C ALA A 170 -6.85 1.81 -1.26
N LEU A 171 -6.25 2.73 -0.51
CA LEU A 171 -6.23 4.14 -0.87
C LEU A 171 -5.00 4.45 -1.71
N HIS A 172 -5.20 5.23 -2.76
CA HIS A 172 -4.13 5.80 -3.58
C HIS A 172 -4.53 7.21 -4.00
N GLY A 173 -3.58 8.09 -4.28
CA GLY A 173 -3.86 9.44 -4.74
C GLY A 173 -2.58 10.13 -5.19
N SER A 174 -2.60 11.45 -5.25
CA SER A 174 -1.35 12.21 -5.34
C SER A 174 -0.60 12.18 -4.00
N PRO A 175 0.73 12.38 -3.99
CA PRO A 175 1.50 12.49 -2.76
C PRO A 175 0.93 13.52 -1.78
N GLU A 176 0.43 14.65 -2.27
CA GLU A 176 -0.16 15.72 -1.45
C GLU A 176 -1.47 15.27 -0.79
N LYS A 177 -2.33 14.56 -1.54
CA LYS A 177 -3.61 14.07 -1.05
C LYS A 177 -3.41 13.01 0.02
N ILE A 178 -2.53 12.05 -0.23
CA ILE A 178 -2.21 11.00 0.74
C ILE A 178 -1.59 11.60 2.01
N ASN A 179 -0.62 12.51 1.88
CA ASN A 179 -0.04 13.23 3.02
C ASN A 179 -1.08 14.04 3.83
N ALA A 180 -2.09 14.61 3.16
CA ALA A 180 -3.18 15.29 3.85
C ALA A 180 -4.05 14.31 4.67
N LEU A 181 -4.27 13.09 4.19
CA LEU A 181 -4.99 12.05 4.92
C LEU A 181 -4.19 11.53 6.12
N GLU A 182 -2.88 11.39 5.97
CA GLU A 182 -1.99 10.92 7.02
C GLU A 182 -2.01 11.83 8.26
N LYS A 183 -1.99 13.14 8.03
CA LYS A 183 -1.99 14.18 9.08
C LYS A 183 -3.31 14.29 9.85
N LYS A 184 -4.40 13.69 9.37
CA LYS A 184 -5.67 13.70 10.08
C LYS A 184 -5.56 12.89 11.37
N THR A 185 -5.93 13.48 12.50
CA THR A 185 -6.09 12.78 13.77
C THR A 185 -7.45 12.08 13.84
N GLU A 186 -8.49 12.70 13.30
CA GLU A 186 -9.81 12.10 13.13
C GLU A 186 -9.83 11.19 11.91
N LYS A 187 -9.89 9.88 12.15
CA LYS A 187 -9.89 8.85 11.11
C LYS A 187 -11.28 8.27 10.82
N LYS A 188 -12.30 8.56 11.65
CA LYS A 188 -13.69 8.06 11.51
C LYS A 188 -14.57 8.99 10.68
N ASN A 189 -15.57 8.42 10.02
CA ASN A 189 -16.56 9.13 9.19
C ASN A 189 -15.91 10.05 8.15
N VAL A 190 -14.77 9.63 7.61
CA VAL A 190 -14.07 10.40 6.57
C VAL A 190 -14.71 10.10 5.24
N THR A 191 -15.22 11.14 4.60
CA THR A 191 -15.76 11.09 3.24
C THR A 191 -14.67 11.46 2.24
N LEU A 192 -14.45 10.59 1.25
CA LEU A 192 -13.45 10.71 0.21
C LEU A 192 -14.13 10.60 -1.16
N ASP A 193 -13.95 11.62 -1.98
CA ASP A 193 -14.29 11.57 -3.39
C ASP A 193 -13.14 10.95 -4.17
N GLY A 194 -13.48 10.12 -5.15
CA GLY A 194 -12.46 9.46 -5.94
C GLY A 194 -13.01 8.59 -7.04
N THR A 195 -12.10 7.81 -7.62
CA THR A 195 -12.41 6.83 -8.64
C THR A 195 -12.06 5.45 -8.12
N LEU A 196 -13.05 4.56 -8.01
CA LEU A 196 -12.83 3.15 -7.75
C LEU A 196 -12.34 2.50 -9.04
N LYS A 197 -11.21 1.79 -8.95
CA LYS A 197 -10.78 0.85 -10.00
C LYS A 197 -10.92 -0.57 -9.48
N ALA A 198 -11.61 -1.37 -10.29
CA ALA A 198 -11.93 -2.73 -9.95
C ALA A 198 -10.70 -3.62 -10.06
N ASN A 199 -10.61 -4.52 -9.09
CA ASN A 199 -10.01 -5.82 -9.28
C ASN A 199 -10.83 -6.79 -8.41
N GLN A 200 -11.15 -7.97 -8.97
CA GLN A 200 -11.93 -9.03 -8.32
C GLN A 200 -11.35 -9.45 -6.96
N SER A 201 -10.05 -9.25 -6.72
CA SER A 201 -9.41 -9.57 -5.44
C SER A 201 -9.20 -8.38 -4.49
N GLY A 202 -9.53 -7.16 -4.90
CA GLY A 202 -9.29 -5.99 -4.07
C GLY A 202 -9.43 -4.65 -4.80
N TRP A 203 -10.37 -3.83 -4.35
CA TRP A 203 -10.64 -2.52 -4.92
C TRP A 203 -9.61 -1.47 -4.49
N ILE A 204 -9.33 -0.55 -5.42
CA ILE A 204 -8.49 0.62 -5.19
C ILE A 204 -9.35 1.86 -5.32
N LEU A 205 -9.35 2.71 -4.30
CA LEU A 205 -9.93 4.05 -4.36
C LEU A 205 -8.83 5.07 -4.65
N TYR A 206 -8.86 5.65 -5.85
CA TYR A 206 -8.01 6.77 -6.23
C TYR A 206 -8.66 8.08 -5.77
N VAL A 207 -8.16 8.65 -4.67
CA VAL A 207 -8.70 9.87 -4.06
C VAL A 207 -8.34 11.12 -4.86
N GLU A 208 -9.32 12.01 -5.04
CA GLU A 208 -9.22 13.27 -5.80
C GLU A 208 -8.94 14.49 -4.92
#